data_AF-A0A7X0MLN4-F1
#
_entry.id   AF-A0A7X0MLN4-F1
#
_cell.length_a   1.000
_cell.length_b   1.000
_cell.length_c   1.000
_cell.angle_alpha   90.00
_cell.angle_beta   90.00
_cell.angle_gamma   90.00
#
_symmetry.space_group_name_H-M   'P 1'
#
loop_
_entity.id
_entity.type
_entity.pdbx_description
1 polymer ?
#
loop_
_entity_poly.entity_id
_entity_poly.type
_entity_poly.pdbx_seq_one_letter_code
_entity_poly.pdbx_strand_id
1 'polypeptide(L)' 'MISSVPAEQIEAVKTQFAGVMPIGRIGQPSDIGETAVFLASEDSSFLLGSELPVDGGMTYLAK' A
#
# COMPACT_ATOMS: atom_id res chain seq x y z
N MET A 1 -2.75 -10.39 10.69
CA MET A 1 -3.68 -11.11 9.79
C MET A 1 -2.97 -12.18 8.98
N ILE A 2 -1.84 -11.91 8.29
CA ILE A 2 -1.06 -12.98 7.61
C ILE A 2 -0.33 -13.90 8.60
N SER A 3 0.05 -13.41 9.77
CA SER A 3 0.72 -14.19 10.83
C SER A 3 -0.10 -15.34 11.42
N SER A 4 -1.41 -15.39 11.16
CA SER A 4 -2.33 -16.45 11.59
C SER A 4 -2.75 -17.40 10.46
N VAL A 5 -2.22 -17.22 9.25
CA VAL A 5 -2.51 -18.07 8.07
C VAL A 5 -1.56 -19.27 8.07
N PRO A 6 -2.04 -20.51 7.86
CA PRO A 6 -1.18 -21.68 7.67
C PRO A 6 -0.16 -21.46 6.55
N ALA A 7 1.08 -21.96 6.72
CA ALA A 7 2.19 -21.65 5.81
C ALA A 7 1.88 -22.01 4.34
N GLU A 8 1.17 -23.12 4.14
CA GLU A 8 0.73 -23.61 2.83
C GLU A 8 -0.30 -22.70 2.14
N GLN A 9 -0.98 -21.81 2.88
CA GLN A 9 -1.99 -20.90 2.35
C GLN A 9 -1.46 -19.47 2.13
N ILE A 10 -0.24 -19.15 2.59
CA ILE A 10 0.31 -17.79 2.52
C ILE A 10 0.33 -17.25 1.09
N GLU A 11 0.79 -18.06 0.13
CA GLU A 11 0.89 -17.61 -1.26
C GLU A 11 -0.48 -17.36 -1.88
N ALA A 12 -1.46 -18.23 -1.63
CA ALA A 12 -2.83 -18.04 -2.11
C ALA A 12 -3.45 -16.75 -1.55
N VAL A 13 -3.26 -16.50 -0.26
CA VAL A 13 -3.70 -15.26 0.38
C VAL A 13 -3.00 -14.05 -0.25
N LYS A 14 -1.69 -14.13 -0.48
CA LYS A 14 -0.96 -13.04 -1.13
C LYS A 14 -1.47 -12.74 -2.53
N THR A 15 -1.71 -13.77 -3.34
CA THR A 15 -2.27 -13.62 -4.69
C THR A 15 -3.65 -12.95 -4.64
N GLN A 16 -4.51 -13.36 -3.70
CA GLN A 16 -5.81 -12.73 -3.52
C GLN A 16 -5.69 -11.23 -3.16
N PHE A 17 -4.79 -10.89 -2.23
CA PHE A 17 -4.55 -9.50 -1.83
C PHE A 17 -3.95 -8.67 -2.97
N ALA A 18 -3.05 -9.24 -3.76
CA ALA A 18 -2.51 -8.56 -4.94
C ALA A 18 -3.62 -8.27 -5.98
N GLY A 19 -4.60 -9.17 -6.11
CA GLY A 19 -5.70 -9.04 -7.07
C GLY A 19 -6.72 -7.94 -6.74
N VAL A 20 -6.83 -7.52 -5.48
CA VAL A 20 -7.72 -6.38 -5.11
C VAL A 20 -7.07 -5.02 -5.33
N MET A 21 -5.74 -4.97 -5.50
CA MET A 21 -5.00 -3.76 -5.77
C MET A 21 -4.84 -3.60 -7.30
N PRO A 22 -5.27 -2.49 -7.91
CA PRO A 22 -5.10 -2.26 -9.36
C PRO A 22 -3.65 -2.34 -9.86
N ILE A 23 -2.66 -2.05 -9.01
CA ILE A 23 -1.24 -2.24 -9.34
C ILE A 23 -0.83 -3.73 -9.49
N GLY A 24 -1.67 -4.67 -9.05
CA GLY A 24 -1.47 -6.12 -9.24
C GLY A 24 -0.41 -6.76 -8.35
N ARG A 25 0.03 -6.08 -7.28
CA ARG A 25 1.02 -6.60 -6.32
C ARG A 25 0.73 -6.11 -4.91
N ILE A 26 1.25 -6.84 -3.93
CA ILE A 26 1.27 -6.39 -2.53
C ILE A 26 2.26 -5.24 -2.35
N GLY A 27 1.84 -4.25 -1.56
CA GLY A 27 2.70 -3.15 -1.12
C GLY A 27 3.92 -3.63 -0.34
N GLN A 28 5.06 -3.00 -0.60
CA GLN A 28 6.30 -3.16 0.14
C GLN A 28 6.43 -2.01 1.15
N PRO A 29 7.19 -2.19 2.24
CA PRO A 29 7.45 -1.11 3.20
C PRO A 29 7.98 0.17 2.54
N SER A 30 8.76 0.05 1.46
CA SER A 30 9.29 1.19 0.70
C SER A 30 8.20 2.02 0.02
N ASP A 31 7.08 1.42 -0.40
CA ASP A 31 5.98 2.17 -1.05
C ASP A 31 5.42 3.25 -0.10
N ILE A 32 5.28 2.92 1.19
CA ILE A 32 4.87 3.88 2.23
C ILE A 32 6.05 4.75 2.67
N GLY A 33 7.23 4.15 2.83
CA GLY A 33 8.40 4.82 3.38
C GLY A 33 8.86 6.00 2.55
N GLU A 34 8.88 5.87 1.22
CA GLU A 34 9.25 6.97 0.32
C GLU A 34 8.26 8.14 0.42
N THR A 35 6.95 7.84 0.48
CA THR A 35 5.93 8.88 0.71
C THR A 35 6.11 9.58 2.05
N ALA A 36 6.42 8.84 3.11
CA ALA A 36 6.70 9.42 4.43
C ALA A 36 7.94 10.32 4.41
N VAL A 37 9.00 9.94 3.69
CA VAL A 37 10.21 10.77 3.52
C VAL A 37 9.88 12.07 2.80
N PHE A 38 9.08 12.02 1.73
CA PHE A 38 8.59 13.22 1.03
C PHE A 38 7.78 14.13 1.96
N LEU A 39 6.84 13.57 2.73
CA LEU A 39 6.04 14.34 3.69
C LEU A 39 6.85 14.92 4.85
N ALA A 40 8.05 14.39 5.11
CA ALA A 40 8.98 14.92 6.10
C ALA A 40 9.96 15.96 5.50
N SER A 41 10.01 16.11 4.17
CA SER A 41 10.92 17.04 3.50
C SER A 41 10.30 18.43 3.29
N GLU A 42 11.14 19.42 3.02
CA GLU A 42 10.72 20.79 2.68
C GLU A 42 9.88 20.85 1.39
N ASP A 43 10.01 19.84 0.52
CA ASP A 43 9.27 19.77 -0.75
C ASP A 43 7.75 19.64 -0.53
N SER A 44 7.34 19.19 0.65
CA SER A 44 5.93 19.08 1.05
C SER A 44 5.42 20.26 1.88
N SER A 45 6.17 21.37 1.97
CA SER A 45 5.89 22.49 2.88
C SER A 45 4.51 23.17 2.75
N PHE A 46 3.79 22.97 1.64
CA PHE A 46 2.43 23.48 1.43
C PHE A 46 1.35 22.39 1.45
N LEU A 47 1.72 21.13 1.70
CA LEU A 47 0.81 19.97 1.72
C LEU A 47 0.42 19.66 3.17
N LEU A 48 -0.73 20.18 3.59
CA LEU A 48 -1.26 20.03 4.95
C LEU A 48 -2.74 19.70 4.92
N GLY A 49 -3.21 18.91 5.90
CA GLY A 49 -4.64 18.59 6.07
C GLY A 49 -5.23 17.66 5.00
N SER A 50 -4.39 17.06 4.17
CA SER A 50 -4.79 16.15 3.10
C SER A 50 -4.49 14.69 3.45
N GLU A 51 -5.38 13.79 3.05
CA GLU A 51 -5.11 12.35 3.03
C GLU A 51 -4.47 11.98 1.69
N LEU A 52 -3.37 11.21 1.73
CA LEU A 52 -2.69 10.71 0.54
C LEU A 52 -2.69 9.16 0.57
N PRO A 53 -3.61 8.50 -0.16
CA PRO A 53 -3.66 7.04 -0.18
C PRO A 53 -2.47 6.46 -0.96
N VAL A 54 -1.75 5.56 -0.29
CA VAL A 54 -0.61 4.82 -0.84
C VAL A 54 -0.93 3.32 -0.75
N ASP A 55 -1.90 2.88 -1.55
CA ASP A 55 -2.57 1.58 -1.39
C ASP A 55 -2.61 0.76 -2.68
N GLY A 56 -1.77 1.09 -3.66
CA GLY A 56 -1.75 0.40 -4.96
C GLY A 56 -3.00 0.68 -5.82
N GLY A 57 -3.76 1.73 -5.51
CA GLY A 57 -4.95 2.15 -6.25
C GLY A 57 -6.25 1.60 -5.69
N MET A 58 -6.24 0.96 -4.51
CA MET A 58 -7.46 0.37 -3.94
C MET A 58 -8.56 1.40 -3.70
N THR A 59 -8.22 2.59 -3.19
CA THR A 59 -9.24 3.59 -2.80
C THR A 59 -9.95 4.22 -4.01
N TYR A 60 -9.23 4.44 -5.12
CA TYR A 60 -9.76 5.24 -6.23
C TYR A 60 -9.82 4.53 -7.59
N LEU A 61 -9.18 3.37 -7.75
CA LEU A 61 -9.09 2.65 -9.03
C LEU A 61 -9.67 1.23 -8.98
N ALA A 62 -9.90 0.67 -7.80
CA ALA A 62 -10.62 -0.60 -7.68
C ALA A 62 -12.08 -0.40 -8.08
N LYS A 63 -12.59 -1.26 -8.97
CA LYS A 63 -13.98 -1.29 -9.41
C LYS A 63 -14.79 -2.30 -8.61
#